data_AF-A0A8D8DEJ7-F1
#
_entry.id   AF-A0A8D8DEJ7-F1
#
_cell.length_a   1.000
_cell.length_b   1.000
_cell.length_c   1.000
_cell.angle_alpha   90.00
_cell.angle_beta   90.00
_cell.angle_gamma   90.00
#
_symmetry.space_group_name_H-M   'P 1'
#
loop_
_entity.id
_entity.type
_entity.pdbx_description
1 polymer ?
#
loop_
_entity_poly.entity_id
_entity_poly.type
_entity_poly.pdbx_seq_one_letter_code
_entity_poly.pdbx_strand_id
1 'polypeptide(L)'
;KLNAAKVLASSLHDKFIILIKQASEDGKIFGSVTTREIAKTLLQEGYDISHHSLSLGGISIKNLGEYQVNIELHSKVIVPITIYVVRSEKDAHELRQAKLQNQKSEQQEAEQDASKEAADADDS
;
A
#
# COMPACT_ATOMS: atom_id res chain seq x y z
N LYS A 1 5.71 -17.56 -18.41
CA LYS A 1 7.03 -16.90 -18.25
C LYS A 1 7.25 -16.58 -16.78
N LEU A 2 8.00 -17.41 -16.05
CA LEU A 2 8.16 -17.30 -14.58
C LEU A 2 9.00 -16.08 -14.17
N ASN A 3 10.07 -15.76 -14.91
CA ASN A 3 10.96 -14.66 -14.57
C ASN A 3 10.28 -13.28 -14.64
N ALA A 4 9.44 -13.05 -15.67
CA ALA A 4 8.67 -11.81 -15.78
C ALA A 4 7.70 -11.63 -14.60
N ALA A 5 7.05 -12.71 -14.16
CA ALA A 5 6.15 -12.69 -13.01
C ALA A 5 6.89 -12.37 -11.71
N LYS A 6 8.12 -12.89 -11.52
CA LYS A 6 8.95 -12.56 -10.35
C LYS A 6 9.36 -11.09 -10.31
N VAL A 7 9.75 -10.51 -11.44
CA VAL A 7 10.12 -9.10 -11.52
C VAL A 7 8.92 -8.21 -11.18
N LEU A 8 7.75 -8.52 -11.72
CA LEU A 8 6.51 -7.81 -11.38
C LEU A 8 6.15 -7.99 -9.90
N ALA A 9 6.33 -9.19 -9.35
CA ALA A 9 6.06 -9.47 -7.94
C ALA A 9 6.89 -8.60 -7.00
N SER A 10 8.20 -8.48 -7.26
CA SER A 10 9.09 -7.63 -6.46
C SER A 10 8.65 -6.16 -6.51
N SER A 11 8.20 -5.67 -7.68
CA SER A 11 7.71 -4.29 -7.82
C SER A 11 6.38 -4.01 -7.11
N LEU A 12 5.60 -5.05 -6.79
CA LEU A 12 4.28 -4.93 -6.15
C LEU A 12 4.31 -5.20 -4.65
N HIS A 13 5.33 -5.88 -4.13
CA HIS A 13 5.41 -6.31 -2.73
C HIS A 13 5.31 -5.16 -1.73
N ASP A 14 5.99 -4.04 -1.98
CA ASP A 14 6.01 -2.88 -1.07
C ASP A 14 4.96 -1.82 -1.44
N LYS A 15 4.07 -2.13 -2.40
CA LYS A 15 3.08 -1.18 -2.89
C LYS A 15 1.75 -1.35 -2.17
N PHE A 16 1.16 -0.20 -1.88
CA PHE A 16 -0.19 -0.10 -1.40
C PHE A 16 -1.03 0.69 -2.39
N ILE A 17 -2.31 0.35 -2.46
CA ILE A 17 -3.27 1.02 -3.34
C ILE A 17 -4.27 1.77 -2.47
N ILE A 18 -4.57 3.00 -2.85
CA ILE A 18 -5.63 3.77 -2.19
C ILE A 18 -6.84 3.83 -3.12
N LEU A 19 -7.97 3.35 -2.62
CA LEU A 19 -9.27 3.37 -3.28
C LEU A 19 -10.17 4.39 -2.60
N ILE A 20 -10.59 5.40 -3.36
CA ILE A 20 -11.48 6.44 -2.87
C ILE A 20 -12.93 6.03 -3.18
N LYS A 21 -13.74 5.91 -2.13
CA LYS A 21 -15.16 5.53 -2.24
C LYS A 21 -16.00 6.39 -1.33
N GLN A 22 -17.17 6.81 -1.82
CA GLN A 22 -18.14 7.47 -0.96
C GLN A 22 -18.59 6.50 0.14
N ALA A 23 -18.61 7.01 1.37
CA ALA A 23 -18.97 6.26 2.56
C ALA A 23 -19.80 7.12 3.50
N SER A 24 -20.65 6.47 4.28
CA SER A 24 -21.43 7.06 5.36
C SER A 24 -20.54 7.51 6.52
N GLU A 25 -21.08 8.29 7.45
CA GLU A 25 -20.36 8.71 8.67
C GLU A 25 -19.92 7.52 9.52
N ASP A 26 -20.71 6.44 9.54
CA ASP A 26 -20.39 5.17 10.22
C ASP A 26 -19.27 4.35 9.55
N GLY A 27 -18.65 4.88 8.48
CA GLY A 27 -17.57 4.20 7.76
C GLY A 27 -18.03 3.05 6.84
N LYS A 28 -19.33 2.87 6.63
CA LYS A 28 -19.87 1.96 5.60
C LYS A 28 -19.74 2.60 4.23
N ILE A 29 -19.19 1.89 3.25
CA ILE A 29 -19.09 2.40 1.89
C ILE A 29 -20.41 2.23 1.15
N PHE A 30 -20.71 3.16 0.25
CA PHE A 30 -21.82 3.00 -0.68
C PHE A 30 -21.40 2.02 -1.79
N GLY A 31 -21.91 0.79 -1.71
CA GLY A 31 -21.63 -0.30 -2.64
C GLY A 31 -20.67 -1.35 -2.07
N SER A 32 -19.86 -1.95 -2.94
CA SER A 32 -18.83 -2.93 -2.57
C SER A 32 -17.59 -2.73 -3.42
N VAL A 33 -16.40 -2.79 -2.83
CA VAL A 33 -15.17 -2.87 -3.62
C VAL A 33 -15.06 -4.28 -4.17
N THR A 34 -14.88 -4.38 -5.49
CA THR A 34 -14.74 -5.66 -6.19
C THR A 34 -13.36 -5.77 -6.82
N THR A 35 -12.95 -6.99 -7.17
CA THR A 35 -11.68 -7.24 -7.88
C THR A 35 -11.57 -6.46 -9.19
N ARG A 36 -12.70 -6.19 -9.87
CA ARG A 36 -12.74 -5.34 -11.07
C ARG A 36 -12.31 -3.91 -10.81
N GLU A 37 -12.74 -3.32 -9.69
CA GLU A 37 -12.35 -1.97 -9.34
C GLU A 37 -10.87 -1.89 -8.99
N ILE A 38 -10.38 -2.87 -8.23
CA ILE A 38 -8.96 -3.00 -7.87
C ILE A 38 -8.10 -3.14 -9.12
N ALA A 39 -8.50 -4.00 -10.07
CA ALA A 39 -7.79 -4.18 -11.34
C ALA A 39 -7.76 -2.88 -12.17
N LYS A 40 -8.84 -2.10 -12.16
CA LYS A 40 -8.89 -0.80 -12.85
C LYS A 40 -7.92 0.20 -12.22
N THR A 41 -7.85 0.28 -10.89
CA THR A 41 -6.90 1.16 -10.20
C THR A 41 -5.45 0.73 -10.44
N LEU A 42 -5.17 -0.57 -10.41
CA LEU A 42 -3.86 -1.13 -10.78
C LEU A 42 -3.46 -0.74 -12.21
N LEU A 43 -4.40 -0.80 -13.15
CA LEU A 43 -4.17 -0.41 -14.54
C LEU A 43 -3.84 1.08 -14.67
N GLN A 44 -4.48 1.94 -13.87
CA GLN A 44 -4.18 3.38 -13.82
C GLN A 44 -2.77 3.67 -13.27
N GLU A 45 -2.29 2.84 -12.34
CA GLU A 45 -0.92 2.89 -11.81
C GLU A 45 0.12 2.29 -12.78
N GLY A 46 -0.31 1.78 -13.93
CA GLY A 46 0.56 1.21 -14.97
C GLY A 46 0.77 -0.31 -14.87
N TYR A 47 0.01 -1.01 -14.03
CA TYR A 47 0.06 -2.46 -13.87
C TYR A 47 -1.13 -3.14 -14.54
N ASP A 48 -0.88 -3.82 -15.66
CA ASP A 48 -1.90 -4.60 -16.36
C ASP A 48 -2.13 -5.96 -15.67
N ILE A 49 -3.02 -5.99 -14.68
CA ILE A 49 -3.40 -7.18 -13.90
C ILE A 49 -4.88 -7.48 -14.13
N SER A 50 -5.18 -8.73 -14.50
CA SER A 50 -6.56 -9.17 -14.69
C SER A 50 -7.27 -9.35 -13.34
N HIS A 51 -8.55 -8.97 -13.29
CA HIS A 51 -9.41 -9.19 -12.12
C HIS A 51 -9.58 -10.67 -11.73
N HIS A 52 -9.31 -11.61 -12.65
CA HIS A 52 -9.32 -13.06 -12.37
C HIS A 52 -8.09 -13.50 -11.56
N SER A 53 -6.99 -12.77 -11.69
CA SER A 53 -5.76 -12.99 -10.92
C SER A 53 -5.85 -12.40 -9.51
N LEU A 54 -6.92 -11.69 -9.17
CA LEU A 54 -7.09 -11.09 -7.84
C LEU A 54 -8.01 -11.96 -6.99
N SER A 55 -7.55 -12.29 -5.78
CA SER A 55 -8.31 -13.05 -4.79
C SER A 55 -8.47 -12.24 -3.51
N LEU A 56 -9.73 -11.98 -3.16
CA LEU A 56 -10.15 -11.32 -1.91
C LEU A 56 -10.37 -12.33 -0.77
N GLY A 57 -10.09 -13.62 -0.97
CA GLY A 57 -10.30 -14.65 0.05
C GLY A 57 -11.77 -14.79 0.52
N GLY A 58 -12.73 -14.38 -0.31
CA GLY A 58 -14.16 -14.36 0.04
C GLY A 58 -14.58 -13.17 0.91
N ILE A 59 -13.66 -12.24 1.20
CA ILE A 59 -13.95 -11.05 2.01
C ILE A 59 -14.67 -10.02 1.14
N SER A 60 -15.81 -9.52 1.62
CA SER A 60 -16.54 -8.42 0.99
C SER A 60 -16.16 -7.11 1.66
N ILE A 61 -15.55 -6.21 0.89
CA ILE A 61 -15.15 -4.89 1.35
C ILE A 61 -16.37 -3.96 1.28
N LYS A 62 -16.98 -3.71 2.45
CA LYS A 62 -18.16 -2.83 2.61
C LYS A 62 -17.92 -1.66 3.56
N ASN A 63 -16.71 -1.54 4.09
CA ASN A 63 -16.33 -0.52 5.06
C ASN A 63 -15.02 0.15 4.63
N LEU A 64 -14.78 1.34 5.15
CA LEU A 64 -13.49 2.00 5.08
C LEU A 64 -12.49 1.25 5.97
N GLY A 65 -11.23 1.21 5.53
CA GLY A 65 -10.19 0.50 6.27
C GLY A 65 -9.09 -0.04 5.35
N GLU A 66 -8.25 -0.90 5.92
CA GLU A 66 -7.22 -1.62 5.19
C GLU A 66 -7.62 -3.07 4.94
N TYR A 67 -7.31 -3.55 3.75
CA TYR A 67 -7.66 -4.89 3.30
C TYR A 67 -6.50 -5.50 2.53
N GLN A 68 -6.20 -6.77 2.80
CA GLN A 68 -5.15 -7.51 2.10
C GLN A 68 -5.76 -8.27 0.92
N VAL A 69 -5.13 -8.16 -0.25
CA VAL A 69 -5.58 -8.82 -1.49
C VAL A 69 -4.43 -9.59 -2.11
N ASN A 70 -4.69 -10.83 -2.51
CA ASN A 70 -3.67 -11.67 -3.13
C ASN A 70 -3.75 -11.56 -4.65
N ILE A 71 -2.60 -11.29 -5.27
CA ILE A 71 -2.43 -11.25 -6.72
C ILE A 71 -1.71 -12.52 -7.18
N GLU A 72 -2.42 -13.34 -7.94
CA GLU A 72 -1.91 -14.54 -8.58
C GLU A 72 -1.36 -14.20 -9.98
N LEU A 73 -0.09 -13.82 -10.04
CA LEU A 73 0.58 -13.49 -11.32
C LEU A 73 0.89 -14.76 -12.13
N HIS A 74 1.17 -15.87 -11.45
CA HIS A 74 1.42 -17.17 -12.04
C HIS A 74 1.10 -18.28 -11.03
N SER A 75 0.90 -19.52 -11.47
CA SER A 75 0.63 -20.71 -10.63
C SER A 75 1.65 -21.00 -9.50
N LYS A 76 2.76 -20.25 -9.44
CA LYS A 76 3.80 -20.36 -8.41
C LYS A 76 4.18 -19.01 -7.78
N VAL A 77 3.52 -17.92 -8.17
CA VAL A 77 3.86 -16.55 -7.75
C VAL A 77 2.56 -15.85 -7.32
N ILE A 78 2.38 -15.76 -6.01
CA ILE A 78 1.28 -15.09 -5.36
C ILE A 78 1.88 -13.93 -4.55
N VAL A 79 1.32 -12.74 -4.72
CA VAL A 79 1.83 -11.51 -4.08
C VAL A 79 0.69 -10.87 -3.30
N PRO A 80 0.80 -10.76 -1.96
CA PRO A 80 -0.15 -9.98 -1.19
C PRO A 80 0.12 -8.48 -1.41
N ILE A 81 -0.94 -7.70 -1.63
CA ILE A 81 -0.92 -6.24 -1.66
C ILE A 81 -1.88 -5.67 -0.62
N THR A 82 -1.57 -4.50 -0.10
CA THR A 82 -2.45 -3.80 0.85
C THR A 82 -3.27 -2.74 0.14
N ILE A 83 -4.58 -2.76 0.39
CA ILE A 83 -5.54 -1.82 -0.16
C ILE A 83 -6.13 -0.98 0.96
N TYR A 84 -6.01 0.33 0.83
CA TYR A 84 -6.62 1.31 1.71
C TYR A 84 -7.88 1.86 1.08
N VAL A 85 -9.02 1.73 1.75
CA VAL A 85 -10.30 2.26 1.30
C VAL A 85 -10.63 3.49 2.12
N VAL A 86 -10.74 4.63 1.44
CA VAL A 86 -10.87 5.97 2.07
C VAL A 86 -12.05 6.73 1.50
N ARG A 87 -12.57 7.70 2.27
CA ARG A 87 -13.77 8.46 1.90
C ARG A 87 -13.48 9.61 0.94
N SER A 88 -12.30 10.22 1.03
CA SER A 88 -11.95 11.40 0.24
C SER A 88 -10.48 11.42 -0.21
N GLU A 89 -10.20 12.22 -1.25
CA GLU A 89 -8.83 12.51 -1.69
C GLU A 89 -7.98 13.17 -0.60
N LYS A 90 -8.61 13.92 0.31
CA LYS A 90 -7.93 14.54 1.45
C LYS A 90 -7.38 13.46 2.40
N ASP A 91 -8.22 12.48 2.76
CA ASP A 91 -7.81 11.33 3.59
C ASP A 91 -6.76 10.48 2.86
N ALA A 92 -6.89 10.33 1.53
CA ALA A 92 -5.90 9.63 0.71
C ALA A 92 -4.53 10.32 0.75
N HIS A 93 -4.51 11.65 0.65
CA HIS A 93 -3.29 12.44 0.68
C HIS A 93 -2.62 12.40 2.06
N GLU A 94 -3.40 12.48 3.14
CA GLU A 94 -2.91 12.35 4.51
C GLU A 94 -2.32 10.96 4.77
N LEU A 95 -2.99 9.88 4.36
CA LEU A 95 -2.47 8.52 4.50
C LEU A 95 -1.20 8.30 3.66
N ARG A 96 -1.17 8.83 2.44
CA ARG A 96 0.02 8.78 1.58
C ARG A 96 1.18 9.56 2.21
N GLN A 97 0.93 10.74 2.77
CA GLN A 97 1.94 11.51 3.50
C GLN A 97 2.42 10.79 4.75
N ALA A 98 1.53 10.26 5.58
CA ALA A 98 1.87 9.52 6.78
C ALA A 98 2.75 8.30 6.47
N LYS A 99 2.43 7.54 5.42
CA LYS A 99 3.26 6.41 4.98
C LYS A 99 4.61 6.83 4.40
N LEU A 100 4.65 7.90 3.60
CA LEU A 100 5.90 8.45 3.07
C LEU A 100 6.80 9.01 4.17
N GLN A 101 6.20 9.57 5.23
CA GLN A 101 6.92 10.15 6.36
C GLN A 101 7.49 9.05 7.26
N ASN A 102 6.73 7.98 7.53
CA ASN A 102 7.25 6.81 8.23
C ASN A 102 8.39 6.12 7.46
N GLN A 103 8.29 6.01 6.13
CA GLN A 103 9.38 5.45 5.31
C GLN A 103 10.63 6.36 5.26
N LYS A 104 10.49 7.67 5.52
CA LYS A 104 11.63 8.59 5.64
C LYS A 104 12.27 8.57 7.03
N SER A 105 11.49 8.31 8.08
CA SER A 105 12.00 8.24 9.45
C SER A 105 12.94 7.05 9.67
N GLU A 106 12.71 5.91 9.02
CA GLU A 106 13.61 4.74 9.12
C GLU A 106 14.96 4.94 8.38
N GLN A 107 15.06 5.89 7.44
CA GLN A 107 16.33 6.26 6.80
C GLN A 107 17.02 7.45 7.50
N GLN A 108 16.35 8.16 8.41
CA GLN A 108 16.94 9.27 9.16
C GLN A 108 17.41 8.88 10.57
N GLU A 109 16.96 7.76 11.13
CA GLU A 109 17.50 7.24 12.41
C GLU A 109 18.87 6.58 12.29
N ALA A 110 19.33 6.22 11.09
CA ALA A 110 20.68 5.65 10.89
C ALA A 110 21.81 6.69 10.80
N GLU A 111 21.51 7.98 10.62
CA GLU A 111 22.52 9.05 10.46
C GLU A 111 22.60 10.02 11.66
N GLN A 112 21.76 9.88 12.70
CA GLN A 112 21.78 10.80 13.85
C GLN A 112 22.56 10.31 15.08
N ASP A 113 23.09 9.09 15.08
CA ASP A 113 23.90 8.57 16.20
C ASP A 113 25.41 8.93 16.09
N ALA A 114 25.85 9.59 15.00
CA ALA A 114 27.27 9.85 14.72
C ALA A 114 27.76 11.29 15.02
N SER A 115 26.95 12.18 15.63
CA SER A 115 27.38 13.58 15.87
C SER A 115 27.08 14.15 17.26
N LYS A 116 27.15 13.34 18.32
CA LYS A 116 27.11 13.85 19.71
C LYS A 116 28.38 13.64 20.55
N GLU A 117 29.47 13.19 19.96
CA GLU A 117 30.74 13.00 20.69
C GLU A 117 31.80 14.04 20.29
N ALA A 118 31.57 15.30 20.69
CA ALA A 118 32.60 16.35 20.74
C ALA A 118 32.10 17.56 21.57
N ALA A 119 31.75 17.35 22.85
CA ALA A 119 31.52 18.45 23.78
C ALA A 119 31.71 18.00 25.24
N ASP A 120 32.87 17.42 25.58
CA ASP A 120 33.39 17.45 26.96
C ASP A 120 34.89 17.09 26.95
N ALA A 121 35.75 18.11 26.81
CA ALA A 121 37.18 18.04 27.15
C ALA A 121 37.70 19.46 27.44
N ASP A 122 37.84 19.74 28.74
CA ASP A 122 38.75 20.68 29.42
C ASP A 122 38.76 22.18 29.04
N ASP A 123 37.93 22.95 29.74
CA ASP A 123 38.35 24.20 30.38
C ASP A 123 38.88 23.87 31.78
N SER A 124 40.21 23.77 31.93
CA SER A 124 41.04 24.15 33.11
C SER A 124 42.40 23.46 33.14
#